data_AF-I2PWU7-F1
#
_entry.id   AF-I2PWU7-F1
#
_cell.length_a   1.000
_cell.length_b   1.000
_cell.length_c   1.000
_cell.angle_alpha   90.00
_cell.angle_beta   90.00
_cell.angle_gamma   90.00
#
_symmetry.space_group_name_H-M   'P 1'
#
loop_
_entity.id
_entity.type
_entity.pdbx_description
1 polymer ?
#
loop_
_entity_poly.entity_id
_entity_poly.type
_entity_poly.pdbx_seq_one_letter_code
_entity_poly.pdbx_strand_id
1 'polypeptide(L)'
;MTKIDDIIVRLEALEKELAEAFDEAGADVRHTIGREKVRFTKEMRRQHRLLAKKWASYVYESGFLMILTIPVIWGALVPALLMDLTVSLYQAVCFPIYGIPKVRRGDYIVIDRHALSYLNWIEKFNCAYCGYFNGLLGYVREVAGRTEQYWCPIRHARTPKATHSRYRFFLEYGDAQGYHDRIEAVRHGFDDLRARGEGKEDTSGGRGE
;
A
#
# COMPACT_ATOMS: atom_id res chain seq x y z
N MET A 1 -27.22 -10.31 -13.90
CA MET A 1 -25.85 -10.42 -13.35
C MET A 1 -24.99 -11.07 -14.42
N THR A 2 -23.87 -10.45 -14.77
CA THR A 2 -22.92 -10.99 -15.75
C THR A 2 -21.99 -12.01 -15.08
N LYS A 3 -21.34 -12.89 -15.86
CA LYS A 3 -20.30 -13.80 -15.34
C LYS A 3 -19.15 -13.06 -14.66
N ILE A 4 -18.86 -11.85 -15.12
CA ILE A 4 -17.80 -11.00 -14.56
C ILE A 4 -18.20 -10.53 -13.15
N ASP A 5 -19.46 -10.15 -12.95
CA ASP A 5 -19.96 -9.71 -11.64
C ASP A 5 -19.87 -10.83 -10.60
N ASP A 6 -20.21 -12.07 -10.96
CA ASP A 6 -20.08 -13.24 -10.08
C ASP A 6 -18.60 -13.49 -9.70
N ILE A 7 -17.67 -13.37 -10.66
CA ILE A 7 -16.24 -13.50 -10.39
C ILE A 7 -15.75 -12.40 -9.44
N ILE A 8 -16.19 -11.16 -9.63
CA ILE A 8 -15.81 -10.03 -8.78
C ILE A 8 -16.27 -10.27 -7.34
N VAL A 9 -17.53 -10.68 -7.14
CA VAL A 9 -18.07 -10.94 -5.80
C VAL A 9 -17.29 -12.05 -5.09
N ARG A 10 -16.96 -13.14 -5.79
CA ARG A 10 -16.14 -14.21 -5.22
C ARG A 10 -14.73 -13.75 -4.89
N LEU A 11 -14.13 -12.93 -5.75
CA LEU A 11 -12.80 -12.37 -5.52
C LEU A 11 -12.78 -11.50 -4.27
N GLU A 12 -13.78 -10.63 -4.06
CA GLU A 12 -13.86 -9.81 -2.84
C GLU A 12 -13.98 -10.66 -1.58
N ALA A 13 -14.77 -11.73 -1.62
CA ALA A 13 -14.92 -12.63 -0.48
C ALA A 13 -13.57 -13.29 -0.14
N LEU A 14 -12.85 -13.77 -1.16
CA LEU A 14 -11.54 -14.41 -1.03
C LEU A 14 -10.45 -13.41 -0.57
N GLU A 15 -10.44 -12.19 -1.10
CA GLU A 15 -9.51 -11.14 -0.67
C GLU A 15 -9.72 -10.78 0.81
N LYS A 16 -10.99 -10.73 1.25
CA LYS A 16 -11.32 -10.46 2.65
C LYS A 16 -10.87 -11.59 3.57
N GLU A 17 -11.20 -12.84 3.23
CA GLU A 17 -10.78 -14.02 3.99
C GLU A 17 -9.25 -14.10 4.09
N LEU A 18 -8.55 -13.81 2.99
CA LEU A 18 -7.10 -13.78 2.97
C LEU A 18 -6.52 -12.66 3.84
N ALA A 19 -7.12 -11.47 3.82
CA ALA A 19 -6.70 -10.37 4.68
C ALA A 19 -6.88 -10.70 6.16
N GLU A 20 -8.02 -11.30 6.54
CA GLU A 20 -8.28 -11.77 7.90
C GLU A 20 -7.25 -12.83 8.33
N ALA A 21 -6.95 -13.81 7.46
CA ALA A 21 -5.93 -14.82 7.72
C ALA A 21 -4.52 -14.22 7.91
N PHE A 22 -4.16 -13.19 7.13
CA PHE A 22 -2.89 -12.47 7.31
C PHE A 22 -2.86 -11.69 8.62
N ASP A 23 -3.97 -11.05 9.01
CA ASP A 23 -4.06 -10.29 10.25
C ASP A 23 -4.01 -11.20 11.48
N GLU A 24 -4.67 -12.34 11.46
CA GLU A 24 -4.61 -13.39 12.48
C GLU A 24 -3.18 -13.93 12.62
N ALA A 25 -2.56 -14.35 11.52
CA ALA A 25 -1.17 -14.81 11.52
C ALA A 25 -0.19 -13.73 12.03
N GLY A 26 -0.47 -12.46 11.72
CA GLY A 26 0.30 -11.31 12.23
C GLY A 26 0.02 -10.99 13.71
N ALA A 27 -1.18 -11.23 14.20
CA ALA A 27 -1.58 -11.00 15.59
C ALA A 27 -0.85 -11.96 16.53
N ASP A 28 -0.70 -13.24 16.17
CA ASP A 28 0.07 -14.22 16.94
C ASP A 28 1.53 -13.79 17.13
N VAL A 29 2.13 -13.22 16.10
CA VAL A 29 3.49 -12.66 16.16
C VAL A 29 3.53 -11.41 17.05
N ARG A 30 2.54 -10.50 16.94
CA ARG A 30 2.42 -9.30 17.79
C ARG A 30 2.21 -9.61 19.27
N HIS A 31 1.42 -10.64 19.60
CA HIS A 31 1.19 -11.10 20.98
C HIS A 31 2.45 -11.70 21.61
N THR A 32 3.26 -12.41 20.83
CA THR A 32 4.53 -12.99 21.29
C THR A 32 5.56 -11.89 21.62
N ILE A 33 5.61 -10.81 20.83
CA ILE A 33 6.48 -9.65 21.07
C ILE A 33 6.07 -8.87 22.35
N GLY A 34 4.80 -8.91 22.73
CA GLY A 34 4.27 -8.26 23.94
C GLY A 34 4.59 -8.98 25.25
N ARG A 35 4.60 -10.32 25.27
CA ARG A 35 4.77 -11.12 26.50
C ARG A 35 6.22 -11.50 26.85
N GLU A 36 7.14 -11.49 25.89
CA GLU A 36 8.51 -12.00 26.10
C GLU A 36 9.62 -10.94 26.16
N LYS A 37 9.30 -9.68 26.47
CA LYS A 37 10.28 -8.59 26.65
C LYS A 37 11.37 -8.83 27.71
N VAL A 38 11.31 -9.90 28.52
CA VAL A 38 12.20 -10.06 29.70
C VAL A 38 13.15 -11.29 29.67
N ARG A 39 12.98 -12.27 28.77
CA ARG A 39 13.91 -13.44 28.72
C ARG A 39 14.72 -13.60 27.43
N PHE A 40 14.33 -12.94 26.34
CA PHE A 40 14.94 -13.12 25.01
C PHE A 40 16.10 -12.17 24.67
N THR A 41 16.67 -11.41 25.61
CA THR A 41 17.70 -10.39 25.31
C THR A 41 19.14 -10.90 25.29
N LYS A 42 19.47 -12.04 25.91
CA LYS A 42 20.86 -12.55 25.96
C LYS A 42 21.22 -13.50 24.82
N GLU A 43 20.36 -14.46 24.51
CA GLU A 43 20.66 -15.50 23.49
C GLU A 43 20.55 -14.93 22.06
N MET A 44 19.54 -14.08 21.80
CA MET A 44 19.45 -13.33 20.54
C MET A 44 20.65 -12.42 20.33
N ARG A 45 21.12 -11.67 21.34
CA ARG A 45 22.28 -10.77 21.19
C ARG A 45 23.56 -11.54 20.82
N ARG A 46 23.69 -12.81 21.26
CA ARG A 46 24.79 -13.70 20.90
C ARG A 46 24.67 -14.21 19.46
N GLN A 47 23.49 -14.64 19.03
CA GLN A 47 23.20 -15.04 17.64
C GLN A 47 23.33 -13.85 16.67
N HIS A 48 22.88 -12.65 17.07
CA HIS A 48 23.06 -11.39 16.33
C HIS A 48 24.52 -11.02 16.13
N ARG A 49 25.37 -11.23 17.14
CA ARG A 49 26.81 -10.94 17.03
C ARG A 49 27.52 -11.92 16.10
N LEU A 50 27.02 -13.15 15.97
CA LEU A 50 27.53 -14.15 15.03
C LEU A 50 27.03 -13.88 13.59
N LEU A 51 25.77 -13.50 13.41
CA LEU A 51 25.20 -13.13 12.11
C LEU A 51 25.76 -11.80 11.58
N ALA A 52 25.93 -10.79 12.44
CA ALA A 52 26.55 -9.52 12.07
C ALA A 52 28.02 -9.67 11.65
N LYS A 53 28.76 -10.61 12.26
CA LYS A 53 30.13 -10.96 11.83
C LYS A 53 30.16 -11.60 10.43
N LYS A 54 29.19 -12.47 10.13
CA LYS A 54 29.03 -13.05 8.78
C LYS A 54 28.57 -12.02 7.73
N TRP A 55 27.87 -10.97 8.16
CA TRP A 55 27.45 -9.89 7.28
C TRP A 55 28.57 -8.88 7.00
N ALA A 56 29.44 -8.60 7.98
CA ALA A 56 30.64 -7.79 7.75
C ALA A 56 31.58 -8.42 6.72
N SER A 57 31.73 -9.75 6.71
CA SER A 57 32.42 -10.47 5.63
C SER A 57 31.64 -10.44 4.32
N TYR A 58 30.30 -10.54 4.35
CA TYR A 58 29.47 -10.46 3.14
C TYR A 58 29.52 -9.08 2.48
N VAL A 59 29.48 -7.98 3.22
CA VAL A 59 29.61 -6.61 2.67
C VAL A 59 31.02 -6.33 2.13
N TYR A 60 32.05 -6.96 2.70
CA TYR A 60 33.42 -6.86 2.18
C TYR A 60 33.66 -7.72 0.92
N GLU A 61 32.99 -8.86 0.78
CA GLU A 61 33.08 -9.74 -0.39
C GLU A 61 32.12 -9.32 -1.52
N SER A 62 31.00 -8.67 -1.18
CA SER A 62 29.98 -8.23 -2.15
C SER A 62 30.33 -6.85 -2.73
N GLY A 63 31.37 -6.85 -3.56
CA GLY A 63 31.58 -5.94 -4.70
C GLY A 63 31.47 -4.44 -4.48
N PHE A 64 32.60 -3.74 -4.61
CA PHE A 64 32.72 -2.28 -4.86
C PHE A 64 31.62 -1.68 -5.76
N LEU A 65 31.13 -2.45 -6.75
CA LEU A 65 30.00 -2.08 -7.62
C LEU A 65 28.69 -1.78 -6.86
N MET A 66 28.38 -2.48 -5.77
CA MET A 66 27.19 -2.20 -4.97
C MET A 66 27.30 -0.89 -4.20
N ILE A 67 28.51 -0.50 -3.78
CA ILE A 67 28.73 0.79 -3.11
C ILE A 67 28.54 1.93 -4.14
N LEU A 68 28.99 1.70 -5.38
CA LEU A 68 28.84 2.67 -6.48
C LEU A 68 27.38 2.90 -6.88
N THR A 69 26.47 1.94 -6.66
CA THR A 69 25.04 2.11 -6.97
C THR A 69 24.25 2.79 -5.85
N ILE A 70 24.82 2.95 -4.64
CA ILE A 70 24.16 3.63 -3.51
C ILE A 70 23.69 5.05 -3.90
N PRO A 71 24.52 5.93 -4.50
CA PRO A 71 24.07 7.26 -4.90
C PRO A 71 22.91 7.25 -5.89
N VAL A 72 22.86 6.25 -6.78
CA VAL A 72 21.79 6.11 -7.78
C VAL A 72 20.48 5.70 -7.11
N ILE A 73 20.53 4.73 -6.19
CA ILE A 73 19.37 4.28 -5.43
C ILE A 73 18.82 5.44 -4.59
N TRP A 74 19.67 6.12 -3.83
CA TRP A 74 19.24 7.24 -2.99
C TRP A 74 18.84 8.48 -3.83
N GLY A 75 19.40 8.64 -5.03
CA GLY A 75 18.97 9.66 -5.98
C GLY A 75 17.50 9.52 -6.38
N ALA A 76 16.97 8.30 -6.44
CA ALA A 76 15.55 8.04 -6.73
C ALA A 76 14.60 8.52 -5.60
N LEU A 77 15.13 8.81 -4.40
CA LEU A 77 14.33 9.34 -3.29
C LEU A 77 13.79 10.73 -3.59
N VAL A 78 14.57 11.57 -4.29
CA VAL A 78 14.18 12.93 -4.66
C VAL A 78 12.93 12.94 -5.55
N PRO A 79 12.87 12.25 -6.71
CA PRO A 79 11.66 12.20 -7.52
C PRO A 79 10.50 11.51 -6.80
N ALA A 80 10.75 10.53 -5.93
CA ALA A 80 9.71 9.90 -5.13
C ALA A 80 9.05 10.89 -4.14
N LEU A 81 9.84 11.70 -3.43
CA LEU A 81 9.33 12.74 -2.53
C LEU A 81 8.57 13.83 -3.30
N LEU A 82 9.09 14.24 -4.46
CA LEU A 82 8.39 15.20 -5.33
C LEU A 82 7.04 14.65 -5.79
N MET A 83 6.99 13.38 -6.19
CA MET A 83 5.76 12.70 -6.58
C MET A 83 4.77 12.60 -5.42
N ASP A 84 5.22 12.23 -4.21
CA ASP A 84 4.38 12.20 -3.01
C ASP A 84 3.75 13.57 -2.73
N LEU A 85 4.55 14.64 -2.76
CA LEU A 85 4.09 16.00 -2.49
C LEU A 85 3.10 16.47 -3.56
N THR A 86 3.43 16.30 -4.84
CA THR A 86 2.59 16.75 -5.96
C THR A 86 1.26 16.01 -6.01
N VAL A 87 1.25 14.69 -5.80
CA VAL A 87 0.02 13.88 -5.76
C VAL A 87 -0.82 14.20 -4.52
N SER A 88 -0.18 14.41 -3.37
CA SER A 88 -0.87 14.81 -2.14
C SER A 88 -1.51 16.20 -2.27
N LEU A 89 -0.83 17.16 -2.90
CA LEU A 89 -1.38 18.48 -3.20
C LEU A 89 -2.53 18.38 -4.20
N TYR A 90 -2.34 17.62 -5.28
CA TYR A 90 -3.36 17.39 -6.30
C TYR A 90 -4.66 16.87 -5.67
N GLN A 91 -4.61 15.82 -4.85
CA GLN A 91 -5.83 15.33 -4.22
C GLN A 91 -6.39 16.33 -3.21
N ALA A 92 -5.54 17.04 -2.46
CA ALA A 92 -6.01 17.98 -1.44
C ALA A 92 -6.84 19.11 -2.04
N VAL A 93 -6.49 19.55 -3.26
CA VAL A 93 -7.17 20.62 -3.99
C VAL A 93 -8.31 20.06 -4.85
N CYS A 94 -8.04 19.08 -5.71
CA CYS A 94 -8.99 18.63 -6.73
C CYS A 94 -10.08 17.71 -6.18
N PHE A 95 -9.78 16.83 -5.23
CA PHE A 95 -10.76 15.82 -4.82
C PHE A 95 -11.98 16.42 -4.10
N PRO A 96 -11.83 17.43 -3.21
CA PRO A 96 -12.98 18.14 -2.64
C PRO A 96 -13.84 18.83 -3.70
N ILE A 97 -13.22 19.41 -4.73
CA ILE A 97 -13.93 20.11 -5.81
C ILE A 97 -14.79 19.14 -6.62
N TYR A 98 -14.28 17.93 -6.89
CA TYR A 98 -14.96 16.92 -7.70
C TYR A 98 -15.81 15.93 -6.88
N GLY A 99 -15.83 16.06 -5.54
CA GLY A 99 -16.56 15.14 -4.65
C GLY A 99 -15.95 13.73 -4.57
N ILE A 100 -14.69 13.57 -4.94
CA ILE A 100 -13.95 12.31 -4.88
C ILE A 100 -13.45 12.08 -3.44
N PRO A 101 -13.61 10.88 -2.84
CA PRO A 101 -13.07 10.61 -1.52
C PRO A 101 -11.53 10.61 -1.52
N LYS A 102 -10.93 11.28 -0.52
CA LYS A 102 -9.47 11.34 -0.34
C LYS A 102 -8.86 9.97 -0.06
N VAL A 103 -7.64 9.76 -0.52
CA VAL A 103 -6.89 8.52 -0.27
C VAL A 103 -6.08 8.71 1.01
N ARG A 104 -6.27 7.82 1.98
CA ARG A 104 -5.51 7.87 3.24
C ARG A 104 -4.12 7.29 3.01
N ARG A 105 -3.09 8.14 3.09
CA ARG A 105 -1.69 7.75 2.89
C ARG A 105 -1.22 6.63 3.84
N GLY A 106 -1.70 6.63 5.08
CA GLY A 106 -1.35 5.64 6.10
C GLY A 106 -1.83 4.22 5.80
N ASP A 107 -2.82 4.05 4.93
CA ASP A 107 -3.29 2.72 4.51
C ASP A 107 -2.33 2.06 3.50
N TYR A 108 -1.42 2.84 2.89
CA TYR A 108 -0.50 2.34 1.85
C TYR A 108 0.96 2.35 2.31
N ILE A 109 1.41 3.42 2.98
CA ILE A 109 2.80 3.54 3.43
C ILE A 109 2.91 2.99 4.85
N VAL A 110 3.20 1.69 4.94
CA VAL A 110 3.40 0.97 6.21
C VAL A 110 4.90 0.75 6.44
N ILE A 111 5.41 1.31 7.53
CA ILE A 111 6.81 1.19 7.94
C ILE A 111 6.86 0.65 9.37
N ASP A 112 6.66 -0.65 9.54
CA ASP A 112 6.61 -1.35 10.84
C ASP A 112 7.88 -2.17 11.13
N ARG A 113 8.59 -2.60 10.07
CA ARG A 113 9.80 -3.43 10.14
C ARG A 113 10.98 -2.79 10.88
N HIS A 114 10.93 -1.48 11.12
CA HIS A 114 11.92 -0.78 11.95
C HIS A 114 11.91 -1.27 13.42
N ALA A 115 10.77 -1.79 13.89
CA ALA A 115 10.61 -2.31 15.25
C ALA A 115 11.26 -3.69 15.47
N LEU A 116 11.68 -4.38 14.40
CA LEU A 116 12.31 -5.69 14.49
C LEU A 116 13.70 -5.55 15.14
N SER A 117 13.91 -6.20 16.28
CA SER A 117 15.15 -6.13 17.07
C SER A 117 16.32 -6.85 16.42
N TYR A 118 16.04 -7.71 15.44
CA TYR A 118 17.02 -8.60 14.82
C TYR A 118 17.65 -8.04 13.54
N LEU A 119 17.14 -6.91 13.02
CA LEU A 119 17.72 -6.19 11.89
C LEU A 119 18.78 -5.18 12.36
N ASN A 120 19.87 -5.06 11.60
CA ASN A 120 20.85 -3.99 11.75
C ASN A 120 20.28 -2.64 11.24
N TRP A 121 20.87 -1.53 11.65
CA TRP A 121 20.41 -0.18 11.30
C TRP A 121 20.37 0.07 9.78
N ILE A 122 21.37 -0.43 9.04
CA ILE A 122 21.42 -0.35 7.57
C ILE A 122 20.25 -1.13 6.94
N GLU A 123 19.98 -2.34 7.43
CA GLU A 123 18.86 -3.16 6.95
C GLU A 123 17.52 -2.49 7.24
N LYS A 124 17.37 -1.86 8.41
CA LYS A 124 16.17 -1.08 8.75
C LYS A 124 15.94 0.08 7.78
N PHE A 125 16.99 0.80 7.39
CA PHE A 125 16.86 1.85 6.38
C PHE A 125 16.47 1.31 5.02
N ASN A 126 17.10 0.23 4.57
CA ASN A 126 16.74 -0.38 3.28
C ASN A 126 15.30 -0.89 3.29
N CYS A 127 14.84 -1.49 4.40
CA CYS A 127 13.45 -1.89 4.56
C CYS A 127 12.50 -0.70 4.56
N ALA A 128 12.83 0.39 5.25
CA ALA A 128 12.03 1.61 5.24
C ALA A 128 11.98 2.26 3.86
N TYR A 129 13.09 2.26 3.13
CA TYR A 129 13.18 2.72 1.74
C TYR A 129 12.23 1.91 0.85
N CYS A 130 12.36 0.58 0.83
CA CYS A 130 11.49 -0.26 0.01
C CYS A 130 10.01 -0.18 0.43
N GLY A 131 9.72 -0.11 1.73
CA GLY A 131 8.36 0.07 2.24
C GLY A 131 7.74 1.40 1.80
N TYR A 132 8.53 2.48 1.86
CA TYR A 132 8.12 3.79 1.39
C TYR A 132 7.82 3.81 -0.11
N PHE A 133 8.71 3.30 -0.96
CA PHE A 133 8.52 3.33 -2.41
C PHE A 133 7.33 2.49 -2.86
N ASN A 134 7.20 1.26 -2.37
CA ASN A 134 6.08 0.41 -2.74
C ASN A 134 4.75 0.97 -2.22
N GLY A 135 4.74 1.49 -0.99
CA GLY A 135 3.57 2.16 -0.44
C GLY A 135 3.20 3.41 -1.22
N LEU A 136 4.18 4.25 -1.59
CA LEU A 136 3.97 5.45 -2.39
C LEU A 136 3.38 5.11 -3.75
N LEU A 137 3.93 4.13 -4.47
CA LEU A 137 3.41 3.72 -5.78
C LEU A 137 1.99 3.16 -5.67
N GLY A 138 1.68 2.42 -4.60
CA GLY A 138 0.31 1.96 -4.31
C GLY A 138 -0.65 3.13 -4.06
N TYR A 139 -0.23 4.10 -3.25
CA TYR A 139 -0.99 5.32 -2.96
C TYR A 139 -1.26 6.15 -4.21
N VAL A 140 -0.22 6.43 -5.01
CA VAL A 140 -0.33 7.19 -6.26
C VAL A 140 -1.27 6.47 -7.24
N ARG A 141 -1.14 5.14 -7.35
CA ARG A 141 -2.01 4.32 -8.19
C ARG A 141 -3.46 4.37 -7.76
N GLU A 142 -3.75 4.38 -6.46
CA GLU A 142 -5.12 4.53 -5.96
C GLU A 142 -5.67 5.92 -6.28
N VAL A 143 -4.89 6.98 -6.06
CA VAL A 143 -5.29 8.36 -6.41
C VAL A 143 -5.62 8.42 -7.91
N ALA A 144 -4.73 7.90 -8.75
CA ALA A 144 -4.94 7.84 -10.20
C ALA A 144 -6.19 7.03 -10.57
N GLY A 145 -6.43 5.88 -9.95
CA GLY A 145 -7.60 5.05 -10.22
C GLY A 145 -8.93 5.70 -9.84
N ARG A 146 -8.98 6.50 -8.77
CA ARG A 146 -10.15 7.30 -8.41
C ARG A 146 -10.36 8.48 -9.36
N THR A 147 -9.27 9.14 -9.76
CA THR A 147 -9.30 10.18 -10.81
C THR A 147 -9.79 9.62 -12.13
N GLU A 148 -9.31 8.44 -12.53
CA GLU A 148 -9.69 7.79 -13.78
C GLU A 148 -11.18 7.40 -13.77
N GLN A 149 -11.71 6.93 -12.64
CA GLN A 149 -13.15 6.69 -12.50
C GLN A 149 -13.98 7.97 -12.75
N TYR A 150 -13.51 9.12 -12.27
CA TYR A 150 -14.21 10.38 -12.45
C TYR A 150 -14.12 10.91 -13.88
N TRP A 151 -12.95 10.85 -14.52
CA TRP A 151 -12.77 11.46 -15.83
C TRP A 151 -13.13 10.53 -16.99
N CYS A 152 -12.69 9.28 -16.94
CA CYS A 152 -12.76 8.33 -18.04
C CYS A 152 -12.94 6.88 -17.53
N PRO A 153 -14.11 6.51 -17.00
CA PRO A 153 -14.36 5.17 -16.48
C PRO A 153 -14.65 4.16 -17.60
N ILE A 154 -13.75 4.02 -18.57
CA ILE A 154 -13.86 3.05 -19.67
C ILE A 154 -12.73 2.03 -19.55
N ARG A 155 -13.06 0.74 -19.62
CA ARG A 155 -12.05 -0.34 -19.64
C ARG A 155 -11.20 -0.23 -20.89
N HIS A 156 -9.93 -0.56 -20.77
CA HIS A 156 -9.06 -0.66 -21.94
C HIS A 156 -9.43 -1.87 -22.80
N ALA A 157 -9.28 -1.74 -24.12
CA ALA A 157 -9.42 -2.84 -25.07
C ALA A 157 -8.53 -4.05 -24.72
N ARG A 158 -7.35 -3.76 -24.15
CA ARG A 158 -6.44 -4.75 -23.58
C ARG A 158 -6.37 -4.56 -22.08
N THR A 159 -6.77 -5.58 -21.32
CA THR A 159 -6.69 -5.55 -19.86
C THR A 159 -5.24 -5.34 -19.40
N PRO A 160 -4.96 -4.31 -18.56
CA PRO A 160 -3.65 -4.10 -17.97
C PRO A 160 -3.17 -5.32 -17.15
N LYS A 161 -1.85 -5.50 -17.03
CA LYS A 161 -1.25 -6.62 -16.29
C LYS A 161 -1.71 -6.67 -14.83
N ALA A 162 -1.88 -5.51 -14.21
CA ALA A 162 -2.50 -5.38 -12.90
C ALA A 162 -3.54 -4.27 -13.02
N THR A 163 -4.77 -4.53 -12.62
CA THR A 163 -5.86 -3.54 -12.55
C THR A 163 -5.85 -2.84 -11.19
N HIS A 164 -6.23 -1.57 -11.14
CA HIS A 164 -6.42 -0.87 -9.86
C HIS A 164 -7.78 -1.22 -9.26
N SER A 165 -7.98 -0.91 -7.98
CA SER A 165 -9.20 -1.22 -7.19
C SER A 165 -10.51 -0.79 -7.88
N ARG A 166 -10.46 0.32 -8.62
CA ARG A 166 -11.62 0.94 -9.29
C ARG A 166 -11.95 0.37 -10.68
N TYR A 167 -11.03 -0.34 -11.33
CA TYR A 167 -11.16 -0.76 -12.74
C TYR A 167 -12.41 -1.63 -13.01
N ARG A 168 -12.85 -2.37 -12.00
CA ARG A 168 -14.05 -3.21 -12.07
C ARG A 168 -15.35 -2.43 -12.31
N PHE A 169 -15.43 -1.20 -11.82
CA PHE A 169 -16.60 -0.32 -11.99
C PHE A 169 -16.64 0.35 -13.38
N PHE A 170 -15.58 0.19 -14.17
CA PHE A 170 -15.49 0.86 -15.47
C PHE A 170 -16.39 0.19 -16.50
N LEU A 171 -16.90 1.02 -17.39
CA LEU A 171 -17.76 0.69 -18.51
C LEU A 171 -16.98 -0.09 -19.58
N GLU A 172 -17.71 -0.88 -20.37
CA GLU A 172 -17.09 -1.73 -21.38
C GLU A 172 -16.49 -0.92 -22.53
N TYR A 173 -15.37 -1.43 -23.06
CA TYR A 173 -14.73 -0.82 -24.22
C TYR A 173 -15.64 -0.96 -25.46
N GLY A 174 -15.92 0.16 -26.13
CA GLY A 174 -16.72 0.19 -27.36
C GLY A 174 -18.23 0.30 -27.16
N ASP A 175 -18.73 0.30 -25.93
CA ASP A 175 -20.16 0.52 -25.61
C ASP A 175 -20.48 2.02 -25.50
N ALA A 176 -20.65 2.68 -26.65
CA ALA A 176 -20.94 4.12 -26.69
C ALA A 176 -22.28 4.48 -26.04
N GLN A 177 -23.30 3.64 -26.20
CA GLN A 177 -24.63 3.91 -25.67
C GLN A 177 -24.66 3.75 -24.15
N GLY A 178 -24.15 2.62 -23.64
CA GLY A 178 -24.04 2.42 -22.20
C GLY A 178 -23.06 3.38 -21.52
N TYR A 179 -22.12 3.95 -22.26
CA TYR A 179 -21.30 5.06 -21.78
C TYR A 179 -22.13 6.30 -21.46
N HIS A 180 -22.92 6.79 -22.43
CA HIS A 180 -23.75 7.97 -22.21
C HIS A 180 -24.81 7.76 -21.12
N ASP A 181 -25.37 6.54 -21.03
CA ASP A 181 -26.43 6.24 -20.08
C ASP A 181 -25.93 6.13 -18.63
N ARG A 182 -24.70 5.63 -18.42
CA ARG A 182 -24.21 5.25 -17.09
C ARG A 182 -23.03 6.07 -16.58
N ILE A 183 -22.44 6.94 -17.41
CA ILE A 183 -21.22 7.66 -17.03
C ILE A 183 -21.37 8.44 -15.74
N GLU A 184 -22.41 9.25 -15.58
CA GLU A 184 -22.57 10.09 -14.38
C GLU A 184 -22.72 9.24 -13.10
N ALA A 185 -23.42 8.11 -13.20
CA ALA A 185 -23.52 7.16 -12.09
C ALA A 185 -22.17 6.58 -11.71
N VAL A 186 -21.33 6.21 -12.69
CA VAL A 186 -19.99 5.67 -12.42
C VAL A 186 -19.04 6.76 -11.92
N ARG A 187 -19.10 7.98 -12.47
CA ARG A 187 -18.25 9.11 -12.07
C ARG A 187 -18.38 9.47 -10.60
N HIS A 188 -19.60 9.41 -10.08
CA HIS A 188 -19.90 9.77 -8.70
C HIS A 188 -20.06 8.56 -7.76
N GLY A 189 -20.03 7.34 -8.29
CA GLY A 189 -20.19 6.09 -7.56
C GLY A 189 -18.97 5.74 -6.68
N PHE A 190 -18.86 6.40 -5.53
CA PHE A 190 -17.80 6.16 -4.53
C PHE A 190 -18.34 5.73 -3.15
N ASP A 191 -19.58 5.25 -3.08
CA ASP A 191 -20.26 4.96 -1.82
C ASP A 191 -19.54 3.85 -1.02
N ASP A 192 -18.91 2.91 -1.73
CA ASP A 192 -18.10 1.85 -1.12
C ASP A 192 -16.86 2.41 -0.37
N LEU A 193 -16.31 3.53 -0.83
CA LEU A 193 -15.18 4.21 -0.18
C LEU A 193 -15.63 5.12 0.95
N ARG A 194 -16.80 5.74 0.83
CA ARG A 194 -17.39 6.60 1.88
C ARG A 194 -17.73 5.78 3.12
N ALA A 195 -18.40 4.64 2.93
CA ALA A 195 -18.72 3.72 4.02
C ALA A 195 -17.48 3.21 4.78
N ARG A 196 -16.38 2.93 4.05
CA ARG A 196 -15.10 2.52 4.67
C ARG A 196 -14.42 3.65 5.44
N GLY A 197 -14.66 4.91 5.06
CA GLY A 197 -14.10 6.08 5.73
C GLY A 197 -14.71 6.31 7.11
N GLU A 198 -16.03 6.20 7.20
CA GLU A 198 -16.83 6.40 8.42
C GLU A 198 -16.54 5.32 9.48
N GLY A 199 -16.52 4.04 9.09
CA GLY A 199 -16.28 2.94 10.04
C GLY A 199 -14.90 2.90 10.70
N LYS A 200 -13.89 3.59 10.14
CA LYS A 200 -12.56 3.71 10.76
C LYS A 200 -12.44 4.90 11.72
N GLU A 201 -13.30 5.92 11.60
CA GLU A 201 -13.25 7.13 12.44
C GLU A 201 -13.69 6.80 13.88
N ASP A 202 -14.71 5.94 14.04
CA ASP A 202 -15.22 5.47 15.33
C ASP A 202 -14.21 4.63 16.13
N THR A 203 -13.31 3.90 15.47
CA THR A 203 -12.28 3.09 16.17
C THR A 203 -11.11 3.90 16.74
N SER A 204 -10.99 5.18 16.39
CA SER A 204 -9.89 6.04 16.85
C SER A 204 -10.22 6.93 18.05
N GLY A 205 -11.48 6.95 18.50
CA GLY A 205 -11.96 7.76 19.64
C GLY A 205 -11.92 7.07 21.02
N GLY A 206 -11.59 5.78 21.10
CA GLY A 206 -11.62 5.01 22.35
C GLY A 206 -10.31 5.02 23.13
N ARG A 207 -9.85 6.18 23.61
CA ARG A 207 -8.85 6.22 24.70
C ARG A 207 -9.01 7.47 25.55
N GLY A 208 -9.89 7.36 26.53
CA GLY A 208 -10.08 8.35 27.57
C GLY A 208 -11.01 7.79 28.63
N GLU A 209 -10.46 6.97 29.52
CA GLU A 209 -10.69 6.94 30.98
C GLU A 209 -9.84 5.83 31.63
#